data_AF-A0A501P868-F1
#
_entry.id   AF-A0A501P868-F1
#
_cell.length_a   1.000
_cell.length_b   1.000
_cell.length_c   1.000
_cell.angle_alpha   90.00
_cell.angle_beta   90.00
_cell.angle_gamma   90.00
#
_symmetry.space_group_name_H-M   'P 1'
#
loop_
_entity.id
_entity.type
_entity.pdbx_description
1 polymer ?
#
loop_
_entity_poly.entity_id
_entity_poly.type
_entity_poly.pdbx_seq_one_letter_code
_entity_poly.pdbx_strand_id
1 'polypeptide(L)'
;MTDKFLIKIDNLEVQLPASHIIVEKDEYLDLKKQASKGKYISLDEVLNMLSVSRPWLLKHVLYQPDIRSKIDIEKNKDGFVKYPENQGGRYYFLASKTKQFFEENFAEIFNL
;
A
#
# COMPACT_ATOMS: atom_id res chain seq x y z
N MET A 1 7.50 2.41 -35.45
CA MET A 1 8.65 1.68 -36.00
C MET A 1 9.86 2.10 -35.18
N THR A 2 10.54 1.16 -34.54
CA THR A 2 11.75 1.47 -33.76
C THR A 2 12.90 0.78 -34.45
N ASP A 3 13.82 1.57 -35.00
CA ASP A 3 15.02 1.06 -35.63
C ASP A 3 15.85 0.29 -34.60
N LYS A 4 16.29 -0.92 -34.97
CA LYS A 4 17.15 -1.77 -34.14
C LYS A 4 18.55 -1.77 -34.73
N PHE A 5 19.53 -1.38 -33.92
CA PHE A 5 20.94 -1.58 -34.19
C PHE A 5 21.41 -2.86 -33.50
N LEU A 6 22.04 -3.75 -34.26
CA LEU A 6 22.63 -4.98 -33.77
C LEU A 6 24.14 -4.74 -33.61
N ILE A 7 24.58 -4.57 -32.37
CA ILE A 7 25.99 -4.43 -32.01
C ILE A 7 26.44 -5.76 -31.42
N LYS A 8 27.41 -6.44 -32.06
CA LYS A 8 28.11 -7.58 -31.49
C LYS A 8 29.35 -7.08 -30.75
N ILE A 9 29.41 -7.33 -29.45
CA ILE A 9 30.60 -7.09 -28.63
C ILE A 9 31.05 -8.46 -28.16
N ASP A 10 32.18 -8.92 -28.68
CA ASP A 10 32.80 -10.17 -28.26
C ASP A 10 33.55 -9.93 -26.93
N ASN A 11 33.47 -10.90 -26.00
CA ASN A 11 34.15 -10.89 -24.70
C ASN A 11 33.79 -9.73 -23.75
N LEU A 12 32.55 -9.25 -23.77
CA LEU A 12 32.07 -8.30 -22.75
C LEU A 12 31.83 -9.02 -21.42
N GLU A 13 32.66 -8.71 -20.43
CA GLU A 13 32.46 -9.14 -19.05
C GLU A 13 31.83 -8.00 -18.23
N VAL A 14 30.64 -8.24 -17.69
CA VAL A 14 29.97 -7.32 -16.76
C VAL A 14 30.06 -7.92 -15.37
N GLN A 15 30.81 -7.29 -14.48
CA GLN A 15 30.89 -7.72 -13.09
C GLN A 15 29.67 -7.21 -12.30
N LEU A 16 28.90 -8.15 -11.76
CA LEU A 16 27.81 -7.83 -10.85
C LEU A 16 28.39 -7.57 -9.46
N PRO A 17 28.14 -6.40 -8.84
CA PRO A 17 28.56 -6.17 -7.46
C PRO A 17 27.96 -7.22 -6.53
N ALA A 18 28.70 -7.61 -5.48
CA ALA A 18 28.23 -8.59 -4.50
C ALA A 18 26.90 -8.21 -3.80
N SER A 19 26.53 -6.93 -3.83
CA SER A 19 25.28 -6.40 -3.29
C SER A 19 24.08 -6.47 -4.23
N HIS A 20 24.27 -6.88 -5.50
CA HIS A 20 23.24 -6.86 -6.52
C HIS A 20 22.90 -8.27 -7.01
N ILE A 21 21.64 -8.45 -7.42
CA ILE A 21 21.15 -9.66 -8.08
C ILE A 21 20.45 -9.27 -9.39
N ILE A 22 20.47 -10.17 -10.37
CA ILE A 22 19.68 -10.04 -11.59
C ILE A 22 18.37 -10.78 -11.35
N VAL A 23 17.25 -10.11 -11.62
CA VAL A 23 15.90 -10.67 -11.48
C VAL A 23 15.10 -10.35 -12.73
N GLU A 24 14.11 -11.20 -13.03
CA GLU A 24 13.11 -10.91 -14.05
C GLU A 24 12.37 -9.62 -13.69
N LYS A 25 12.06 -8.80 -14.70
CA LYS A 25 11.39 -7.51 -14.47
C LYS A 25 10.04 -7.71 -13.79
N ASP A 26 9.28 -8.70 -14.24
CA ASP A 26 7.94 -8.98 -13.69
C ASP A 26 8.03 -9.54 -12.26
N GLU A 27 9.03 -10.39 -11.98
CA GLU A 27 9.32 -10.88 -10.62
C GLU A 27 9.64 -9.71 -9.66
N TYR A 28 10.48 -8.77 -10.09
CA TYR A 28 10.79 -7.58 -9.29
C TYR A 28 9.55 -6.74 -8.98
N LEU A 29 8.69 -6.53 -9.97
CA LEU A 29 7.44 -5.78 -9.79
C LEU A 29 6.48 -6.51 -8.84
N ASP A 30 6.41 -7.83 -8.93
CA ASP A 30 5.60 -8.64 -8.03
C ASP A 30 6.15 -8.66 -6.60
N LEU A 31 7.47 -8.76 -6.41
CA LEU A 31 8.11 -8.63 -5.10
C LEU A 31 7.77 -7.29 -4.44
N LYS A 32 7.78 -6.19 -5.22
CA LYS A 32 7.34 -4.87 -4.74
C LYS A 32 5.87 -4.85 -4.33
N LYS A 33 4.97 -5.45 -5.12
CA LYS A 33 3.54 -5.54 -4.79
C LYS A 33 3.30 -6.41 -3.56
N GLN A 34 4.02 -7.52 -3.43
CA GLN A 34 3.90 -8.47 -2.33
C GLN A 34 4.48 -7.95 -1.02
N ALA A 35 5.37 -6.95 -1.05
CA ALA A 35 6.00 -6.40 0.15
C ALA A 35 5.00 -5.87 1.20
N SER A 36 3.73 -5.63 0.83
CA SER A 36 2.66 -5.19 1.73
C SER A 36 1.65 -6.29 2.10
N LYS A 37 1.70 -7.48 1.47
CA LYS A 37 0.78 -8.58 1.75
C LYS A 37 1.09 -9.18 3.12
N GLY A 38 0.05 -9.46 3.90
CA GLY A 38 0.16 -10.04 5.26
C GLY A 38 0.72 -9.09 6.33
N LYS A 39 1.05 -7.84 5.97
CA LYS A 39 1.51 -6.84 6.94
C LYS A 39 0.34 -6.04 7.50
N TYR A 40 0.36 -5.82 8.80
CA TYR A 40 -0.51 -4.87 9.48
C TYR A 40 0.27 -3.60 9.77
N ILE A 41 -0.35 -2.45 9.54
CA ILE A 41 0.21 -1.14 9.87
C ILE A 41 -0.63 -0.46 10.95
N SER A 42 0.03 0.37 11.73
CA SER A 42 -0.55 1.17 12.82
C SER A 42 -1.28 2.40 12.29
N LEU A 43 -2.05 3.05 13.17
CA LEU A 43 -2.68 4.34 12.84
C LEU A 43 -1.64 5.39 12.44
N ASP A 44 -0.51 5.47 13.15
CA ASP A 44 0.52 6.48 12.88
C ASP A 44 1.19 6.27 11.52
N GLU A 45 1.39 5.02 11.10
CA GLU A 45 1.85 4.70 9.75
C GLU A 45 0.85 5.13 8.67
N VAL A 46 -0.46 4.94 8.90
CA VAL A 46 -1.49 5.44 7.98
C VAL A 46 -1.50 6.97 7.93
N LEU A 47 -1.36 7.65 9.07
CA LEU A 47 -1.27 9.11 9.11
C LEU A 47 -0.07 9.64 8.32
N ASN A 48 1.09 9.03 8.51
CA ASN A 48 2.30 9.37 7.75
C ASN A 48 2.13 9.10 6.26
N MET A 49 1.53 7.96 5.88
CA MET A 49 1.29 7.59 4.49
C MET A 49 0.36 8.60 3.79
N LEU A 50 -0.70 9.05 4.46
CA LEU A 50 -1.69 9.95 3.89
C LEU A 50 -1.33 11.43 4.07
N SER A 51 -0.31 11.75 4.88
CA SER A 51 0.06 13.12 5.23
C SER A 51 -1.10 13.93 5.83
N VAL A 52 -1.91 13.29 6.69
CA VAL A 52 -3.06 13.92 7.36
C VAL A 52 -2.96 13.85 8.88
N SER A 53 -3.69 14.73 9.56
CA SER A 53 -3.75 14.73 11.02
C SER A 53 -4.67 13.62 11.55
N ARG A 54 -4.40 13.17 12.78
CA ARG A 54 -5.23 12.18 13.48
C ARG A 54 -6.71 12.61 13.59
N PRO A 55 -7.05 13.85 14.00
CA PRO A 55 -8.44 14.29 14.04
C PRO A 55 -9.13 14.22 12.68
N TRP A 56 -8.41 14.55 11.60
CA TRP A 56 -8.96 14.52 10.25
C TRP A 56 -9.30 13.09 9.81
N LEU A 57 -8.35 12.16 9.95
CA LEU A 57 -8.56 10.76 9.55
C LEU A 57 -9.70 10.10 10.34
N LEU A 58 -9.77 10.38 11.65
CA LEU A 58 -10.85 9.87 12.48
C LEU A 58 -12.22 10.41 12.02
N LYS A 59 -12.33 11.72 11.83
CA LYS A 59 -13.61 12.37 11.51
C LYS A 59 -14.09 12.05 10.08
N HIS A 60 -13.22 12.15 9.10
CA HIS A 60 -13.58 12.12 7.68
C HIS A 60 -13.56 10.73 7.07
N VAL A 61 -12.88 9.77 7.71
CA VAL A 61 -12.73 8.41 7.17
C VAL A 61 -13.21 7.37 8.17
N LEU A 62 -12.54 7.26 9.33
CA LEU A 62 -12.78 6.13 10.23
C LEU A 62 -14.13 6.16 10.94
N TYR A 63 -14.71 7.34 11.17
CA TYR A 63 -16.04 7.49 11.75
C TYR A 63 -17.11 7.97 10.77
N GLN A 64 -16.77 8.12 9.50
CA GLN A 64 -17.78 8.36 8.46
C GLN A 64 -18.55 7.04 8.25
N PRO A 65 -19.88 7.00 8.42
CA PRO A 65 -20.64 5.74 8.43
C PRO A 65 -20.50 4.88 7.16
N ASP A 66 -20.54 5.50 5.99
CA ASP A 66 -20.50 4.81 4.69
C ASP A 66 -19.12 4.18 4.47
N ILE A 67 -18.04 4.90 4.73
CA ILE A 67 -16.67 4.40 4.66
C ILE A 67 -16.46 3.32 5.73
N ARG A 68 -16.86 3.57 6.98
CA ARG A 68 -16.70 2.61 8.07
C ARG A 68 -17.39 1.29 7.78
N SER A 69 -18.59 1.33 7.17
CA SER A 69 -19.31 0.11 6.79
C SER A 69 -18.53 -0.76 5.78
N LYS A 70 -17.68 -0.15 4.95
CA LYS A 70 -16.84 -0.83 3.96
C LYS A 70 -15.57 -1.42 4.60
N ILE A 71 -14.93 -0.68 5.52
CA ILE A 71 -13.56 -0.96 5.97
C ILE A 71 -13.46 -1.70 7.33
N ASP A 72 -14.47 -1.60 8.19
CA ASP A 72 -14.47 -2.19 9.54
C ASP A 72 -14.73 -3.70 9.49
N ILE A 73 -13.79 -4.51 10.00
CA ILE A 73 -13.90 -5.98 9.95
C ILE A 73 -15.05 -6.54 10.80
N GLU A 74 -15.52 -5.79 11.79
CA GLU A 74 -16.67 -6.19 12.62
C GLU A 74 -18.00 -5.95 11.89
N LYS A 75 -17.99 -5.08 10.87
CA LYS A 75 -19.17 -4.73 10.07
C LYS A 75 -19.18 -5.39 8.71
N ASN A 76 -18.01 -5.66 8.14
CA ASN A 76 -17.84 -6.25 6.83
C ASN A 76 -16.71 -7.28 6.85
N LYS A 77 -17.00 -8.53 6.46
CA LYS A 77 -15.99 -9.61 6.39
C LYS A 77 -14.86 -9.29 5.41
N ASP A 78 -15.13 -8.47 4.40
CA ASP A 78 -14.14 -7.99 3.44
C ASP A 78 -13.43 -6.71 3.88
N GLY A 79 -13.79 -6.18 5.05
CA GLY A 79 -13.12 -5.08 5.71
C GLY A 79 -11.63 -5.36 5.95
N PHE A 80 -10.91 -4.33 6.34
CA PHE A 80 -9.46 -4.37 6.49
C PHE A 80 -8.93 -3.55 7.68
N VAL A 81 -9.83 -2.98 8.48
CA VAL A 81 -9.50 -2.21 9.67
C VAL A 81 -10.12 -2.86 10.89
N LYS A 82 -9.28 -3.23 11.86
CA LYS A 82 -9.72 -3.56 13.22
C LYS A 82 -9.71 -2.28 14.06
N TYR A 83 -10.87 -1.92 14.58
CA TYR A 83 -11.03 -0.80 15.51
C TYR A 83 -10.61 -1.21 16.92
N PRO A 84 -10.18 -0.26 17.76
CA PRO A 84 -9.87 -0.53 19.16
C PRO A 84 -11.15 -0.85 19.95
N GLU A 85 -11.10 -1.91 20.75
CA GLU A 85 -12.24 -2.34 21.59
C GLU A 85 -12.44 -1.45 22.83
N ASN A 86 -11.36 -0.83 23.32
CA ASN A 86 -11.35 -0.01 24.53
C ASN A 86 -10.67 1.35 24.28
N GLN A 87 -10.92 2.33 25.15
CA GLN A 87 -10.15 3.58 25.16
C GLN A 87 -8.66 3.28 25.34
N GLY A 88 -7.84 3.74 24.39
CA GLY A 88 -6.40 3.46 24.36
C GLY A 88 -6.00 2.20 23.57
N GLY A 89 -6.95 1.44 23.03
CA GLY A 89 -6.68 0.32 22.14
C GLY A 89 -6.02 0.75 20.82
N ARG A 90 -5.44 -0.23 20.10
CA ARG A 90 -4.74 0.00 18.83
C ARG A 90 -5.63 -0.29 17.64
N TYR A 91 -5.49 0.51 16.60
CA TYR A 91 -6.00 0.18 15.27
C TYR A 91 -5.02 -0.77 14.57
N TYR A 92 -5.57 -1.70 13.80
CA TYR A 92 -4.79 -2.52 12.87
C TYR A 92 -5.37 -2.38 11.47
N PHE A 93 -4.51 -2.04 10.53
CA PHE A 93 -4.86 -1.86 9.12
C PHE A 93 -4.14 -2.93 8.29
N LEU A 94 -4.85 -3.73 7.49
CA LEU A 94 -4.20 -4.60 6.52
C LEU A 94 -3.59 -3.74 5.40
N ALA A 95 -2.27 -3.66 5.38
CA ALA A 95 -1.53 -2.66 4.61
C ALA A 95 -1.87 -2.67 3.12
N SER A 96 -2.02 -3.85 2.52
CA SER A 96 -2.35 -3.98 1.09
C SER A 96 -3.71 -3.36 0.76
N LYS A 97 -4.76 -3.71 1.50
CA LYS A 97 -6.12 -3.18 1.28
C LYS A 97 -6.22 -1.70 1.65
N THR A 98 -5.51 -1.26 2.70
CA THR A 98 -5.48 0.15 3.09
C THR A 98 -4.89 1.03 1.99
N LYS A 99 -3.72 0.66 1.43
CA LYS A 99 -3.10 1.39 0.32
C LYS A 99 -4.03 1.48 -0.90
N GLN A 100 -4.60 0.34 -1.29
CA GLN A 100 -5.51 0.27 -2.42
C GLN A 100 -6.75 1.16 -2.21
N PHE A 101 -7.40 1.05 -1.05
CA PHE A 101 -8.62 1.81 -0.75
C PHE A 101 -8.40 3.32 -0.84
N PHE A 102 -7.33 3.85 -0.23
CA PHE A 102 -7.06 5.29 -0.27
C PHE A 102 -6.67 5.79 -1.66
N GLU A 103 -5.99 4.97 -2.47
CA GLU A 103 -5.67 5.29 -3.86
C GLU A 103 -6.95 5.39 -4.71
N GLU A 104 -7.82 4.38 -4.62
CA GLU A 104 -9.03 4.28 -5.45
C GLU A 104 -10.13 5.27 -5.04
N ASN A 105 -10.20 5.64 -3.76
CA ASN A 105 -11.27 6.48 -3.22
C ASN A 105 -10.80 7.91 -2.92
N PHE A 106 -9.65 8.35 -3.46
CA PHE A 106 -9.08 9.66 -3.15
C PHE A 106 -10.07 10.81 -3.37
N ALA A 107 -10.73 10.86 -4.52
CA ALA A 107 -11.70 11.92 -4.83
C ALA A 107 -12.93 11.88 -3.90
N GLU A 108 -13.49 10.70 -3.62
CA GLU A 108 -14.63 10.51 -2.70
C GLU A 108 -14.27 10.98 -1.28
N ILE A 109 -13.08 10.61 -0.79
CA ILE A 109 -12.62 10.97 0.55
C ILE A 109 -12.44 12.49 0.71
N PHE A 110 -12.03 13.19 -0.35
CA PHE A 110 -11.82 14.63 -0.35
C PHE A 110 -12.98 15.46 -0.92
N ASN A 111 -14.07 14.82 -1.37
CA ASN A 111 -15.23 15.44 -2.03
C ASN A 111 -14.85 16.41 -3.15
N LEU A 112 -14.13 15.92 -4.17
CA LEU A 112 -13.98 16.56 -5.47
C LEU A 112 -15.13 16.20 -6.42
#